data_AF-A0A9E2HD00-F1
#
_entry.id   AF-A0A9E2HD00-F1
#
_cell.length_a   1.000
_cell.length_b   1.000
_cell.length_c   1.000
_cell.angle_alpha   90.00
_cell.angle_beta   90.00
_cell.angle_gamma   90.00
#
_symmetry.space_group_name_H-M   'P 1'
#
loop_
_entity.id
_entity.type
_entity.pdbx_description
1 polymer ?
#
loop_
_entity_poly.entity_id
_entity_poly.type
_entity_poly.pdbx_seq_one_letter_code
_entity_poly.pdbx_strand_id
1 'polypeptide(L)'
;MRIVLSFLLCMLALQTASFGQAEAQQERIAAWLDYACFKFEPNDSLTLVEFYYGLQRYQLTFASTDSNYAATAFVWIEILDEDGSTLDTLYKKITTSVKSPAETNNRNVRLTDQIATSLRPGTYIASLYIEDVESHVENVALSGKYGQRKVKVLVPSFNTDRLTMSGIELAYRIDLLPQGVQTSEYKSIDKSQRRVIPNPSRIFVNEDSMMYFYSEAYNLVFGRDVNKELHVTCKILDSYGATVSHFGQRRQIKPGTVAIVSSALDIHDMAEGNYALSLEVDDGENGATASATKPFQLLVGGRELSPGVPAEMFTGEDAAYLERVLKYVLTSNQKATLKELSLEGKMRFFEEFWIRSDPDPSTRLNEFKVELFRRYNYSNEHYSIGIANKQDGWETDRGRVYIVYGEPDEIEYYPSTSDLNPFEKWNYYSLGTQGNRYFIFEDETGYGDYRLAHSDAKGEPIDPVWQDRIEQGALNNY
;
A
#
# COMPACT_ATOMS: atom_id res chain seq x y z
N MET A 1 20.80 25.67 -12.85
CA MET A 1 22.10 25.11 -12.43
C MET A 1 22.18 24.77 -10.93
N ARG A 2 21.51 25.52 -10.02
CA ARG A 2 21.39 25.15 -8.59
C ARG A 2 20.52 23.91 -8.30
N ILE A 3 19.50 23.65 -9.13
CA ILE A 3 18.55 22.53 -8.97
C ILE A 3 19.19 21.14 -9.24
N VAL A 4 20.23 21.08 -10.09
CA VAL A 4 20.95 19.82 -10.38
C VAL A 4 21.95 19.47 -9.27
N LEU A 5 22.45 20.47 -8.54
CA LEU A 5 23.39 20.24 -7.42
C LEU A 5 22.70 19.66 -6.18
N SER A 6 21.45 20.04 -5.90
CA SER A 6 20.67 19.44 -4.79
C SER A 6 20.37 17.95 -5.01
N PHE A 7 20.20 17.54 -6.27
CA PHE A 7 19.91 16.15 -6.66
C PHE A 7 21.10 15.20 -6.44
N LEU A 8 22.34 15.69 -6.61
CA LEU A 8 23.56 14.90 -6.34
C LEU A 8 23.89 14.82 -4.84
N LEU A 9 23.49 15.81 -4.04
CA LEU A 9 23.76 15.83 -2.60
C LEU A 9 22.90 14.84 -1.81
N CYS A 10 21.65 14.58 -2.21
CA CYS A 10 20.82 13.54 -1.58
C CYS A 10 21.35 12.12 -1.82
N MET A 11 21.91 11.81 -3.00
CA MET A 11 22.50 10.49 -3.26
C MET A 11 23.79 10.23 -2.46
N LEU A 12 24.61 11.27 -2.22
CA LEU A 12 25.83 11.14 -1.41
C LEU A 12 25.57 11.12 0.10
N ALA A 13 24.49 11.75 0.58
CA ALA A 13 24.17 11.79 2.01
C ALA A 13 23.78 10.42 2.59
N LEU A 14 23.38 9.45 1.75
CA LEU A 14 23.05 8.08 2.16
C LEU A 14 24.26 7.21 2.53
N GLN A 15 25.50 7.65 2.25
CA GLN A 15 26.71 6.86 2.59
C GLN A 15 27.56 7.42 3.73
N THR A 16 27.38 8.69 4.14
CA THR A 16 28.14 9.25 5.27
C THR A 16 27.37 10.36 5.98
N ALA A 17 26.62 10.03 7.04
CA ALA A 17 26.27 11.00 8.06
C ALA A 17 25.93 10.31 9.39
N SER A 18 26.94 10.13 10.24
CA SER A 18 26.72 10.26 11.68
C SER A 18 26.95 11.73 12.02
N PHE A 19 25.93 12.46 12.46
CA PHE A 19 26.01 13.55 13.44
C PHE A 19 24.59 14.07 13.68
N GLY A 20 24.20 14.16 14.96
CA GLY A 20 22.84 14.44 15.39
C GLY A 20 22.29 15.78 14.89
N GLN A 21 21.16 15.70 14.21
CA GLN A 21 20.18 16.78 14.07
C GLN A 21 18.80 16.18 14.36
N ALA A 22 17.94 16.95 15.01
CA ALA A 22 16.57 16.56 15.32
C ALA A 22 15.87 16.03 14.05
N GLU A 23 15.45 14.76 14.07
CA GLU A 23 14.68 14.15 13.00
C GLU A 23 13.31 14.83 12.94
N ALA A 24 13.06 15.63 11.90
CA ALA A 24 11.73 16.15 11.62
C ALA A 24 10.82 14.97 11.24
N GLN A 25 9.64 14.88 11.88
CA GLN A 25 8.63 13.88 11.55
C GLN A 25 8.18 14.08 10.09
N GLN A 26 8.62 13.19 9.20
CA GLN A 26 8.39 13.31 7.77
C GLN A 26 6.92 12.97 7.44
N GLU A 27 6.15 13.94 6.95
CA GLU A 27 4.76 13.70 6.52
C GLU A 27 4.72 12.76 5.31
N ARG A 28 3.86 11.73 5.35
CA ARG A 28 3.85 10.66 4.34
C ARG A 28 2.82 10.91 3.24
N ILE A 29 3.24 10.80 1.98
CA ILE A 29 2.36 10.75 0.80
C ILE A 29 1.93 9.29 0.59
N ALA A 30 0.62 9.05 0.68
CA ALA A 30 0.04 7.80 0.20
C ALA A 30 0.02 7.79 -1.33
N ALA A 31 0.64 6.75 -1.90
CA ALA A 31 0.71 6.53 -3.33
C ALA A 31 0.35 5.08 -3.67
N TRP A 32 -0.02 4.86 -4.93
CA TRP A 32 -0.24 3.55 -5.53
C TRP A 32 0.76 3.31 -6.65
N LEU A 33 1.07 2.04 -6.86
CA LEU A 33 1.94 1.56 -7.92
C LEU A 33 1.36 0.25 -8.45
N ASP A 34 1.20 0.17 -9.76
CA ASP A 34 0.90 -1.06 -10.47
C ASP A 34 1.73 -1.10 -11.77
N TYR A 35 1.74 -2.25 -12.45
CA TYR A 35 2.41 -2.38 -13.73
C TYR A 35 1.68 -3.33 -14.68
N ALA A 36 1.94 -3.20 -15.97
CA ALA A 36 1.61 -4.19 -16.98
C ALA A 36 2.77 -4.36 -17.98
N CYS A 37 2.84 -5.55 -18.57
CA CYS A 37 3.89 -5.90 -19.53
C CYS A 37 3.31 -6.08 -20.93
N PHE A 38 3.97 -5.50 -21.92
CA PHE A 38 3.57 -5.52 -23.33
C PHE A 38 4.74 -5.98 -24.19
N LYS A 39 4.45 -6.44 -25.41
CA LYS A 39 5.51 -6.81 -26.36
C LYS A 39 6.32 -5.56 -26.72
N PHE A 40 7.66 -5.66 -26.70
CA PHE A 40 8.54 -4.58 -27.11
C PHE A 40 9.04 -4.80 -28.54
N GLU A 41 8.37 -4.18 -29.51
CA GLU A 41 8.66 -4.40 -30.95
C GLU A 41 10.07 -4.03 -31.43
N PRO A 42 10.83 -3.09 -30.81
CA PRO A 42 12.21 -2.87 -31.23
C PRO A 42 13.15 -4.05 -30.94
N ASN A 43 12.79 -4.97 -30.03
CA ASN A 43 13.64 -6.09 -29.62
C ASN A 43 12.85 -7.17 -28.87
N ASP A 44 12.64 -8.32 -29.50
CA ASP A 44 11.89 -9.46 -28.91
C ASP A 44 12.59 -10.12 -27.70
N SER A 45 13.86 -9.81 -27.43
CA SER A 45 14.55 -10.24 -26.19
C SER A 45 14.23 -9.38 -24.98
N LEU A 46 13.49 -8.28 -25.17
CA LEU A 46 13.03 -7.37 -24.13
C LEU A 46 11.50 -7.34 -24.10
N THR A 47 10.97 -6.83 -22.99
CA THR A 47 9.55 -6.65 -22.73
C THR A 47 9.34 -5.22 -22.27
N LEU A 48 8.31 -4.57 -22.82
CA LEU A 48 7.92 -3.23 -22.40
C LEU A 48 7.22 -3.38 -21.06
N VAL A 49 7.69 -2.65 -20.06
CA VAL A 49 7.09 -2.60 -18.73
C VAL A 49 6.61 -1.19 -18.50
N GLU A 50 5.30 -1.04 -18.39
CA GLU A 50 4.67 0.23 -18.02
C GLU A 50 4.37 0.21 -16.53
N PHE A 51 4.90 1.19 -15.81
CA PHE A 51 4.57 1.43 -14.41
C PHE A 51 3.54 2.55 -14.31
N TYR A 52 2.43 2.25 -13.65
CA TYR A 52 1.35 3.19 -13.37
C TYR A 52 1.45 3.61 -11.91
N TYR A 53 1.42 4.90 -11.65
CA TYR A 53 1.41 5.42 -10.29
C TYR A 53 0.32 6.45 -10.10
N GLY A 54 -0.08 6.63 -8.85
CA GLY A 54 -1.04 7.66 -8.51
C GLY A 54 -0.98 8.10 -7.06
N LEU A 55 -1.50 9.29 -6.81
CA LEU A 55 -1.65 9.89 -5.48
C LEU A 55 -2.89 10.78 -5.43
N GLN A 56 -3.39 11.05 -4.23
CA GLN A 56 -4.41 12.09 -4.05
C GLN A 56 -3.78 13.48 -4.10
N ARG A 57 -4.34 14.38 -4.93
CA ARG A 57 -3.77 15.73 -5.17
C ARG A 57 -3.66 16.56 -3.90
N TYR A 58 -4.65 16.43 -2.99
CA TYR A 58 -4.70 17.22 -1.75
C TYR A 58 -3.52 16.95 -0.80
N GLN A 59 -2.77 15.86 -1.00
CA GLN A 59 -1.60 15.55 -0.18
C GLN A 59 -0.43 16.51 -0.47
N LEU A 60 -0.37 17.07 -1.68
CA LEU A 60 0.70 17.97 -2.10
C LEU A 60 0.54 19.37 -1.50
N THR A 61 1.67 20.02 -1.30
CA THR A 61 1.78 21.38 -0.82
C THR A 61 1.65 22.34 -2.00
N PHE A 62 0.70 23.27 -1.90
CA PHE A 62 0.46 24.25 -2.96
C PHE A 62 1.12 25.58 -2.61
N ALA A 63 1.97 26.07 -3.52
CA ALA A 63 2.52 27.42 -3.47
C ALA A 63 1.64 28.40 -4.25
N SER A 64 1.50 29.62 -3.73
CA SER A 64 0.84 30.71 -4.46
C SER A 64 1.70 31.18 -5.63
N THR A 65 1.07 31.47 -6.75
CA THR A 65 1.66 32.12 -7.94
C THR A 65 0.90 33.43 -8.23
N ASP A 66 1.31 34.20 -9.23
CA ASP A 66 0.70 35.51 -9.57
C ASP A 66 -0.82 35.46 -9.81
N SER A 67 -1.37 34.30 -10.19
CA SER A 67 -2.80 34.15 -10.51
C SER A 67 -3.45 32.84 -10.05
N ASN A 68 -2.67 31.85 -9.58
CA ASN A 68 -3.15 30.50 -9.26
C ASN A 68 -2.36 29.92 -8.08
N TYR A 69 -2.70 28.70 -7.68
CA TYR A 69 -1.91 27.87 -6.78
C TYR A 69 -1.36 26.67 -7.55
N ALA A 70 -0.09 26.31 -7.34
CA ALA A 70 0.54 25.19 -8.02
C ALA A 70 1.29 24.30 -7.03
N ALA A 71 1.34 23.00 -7.34
CA ALA A 71 2.11 22.02 -6.62
C ALA A 71 2.91 21.16 -7.61
N THR A 72 4.11 20.76 -7.20
CA THR A 72 5.06 19.97 -7.97
C THR A 72 5.49 18.76 -7.16
N ALA A 73 5.52 17.59 -7.79
CA ALA A 73 6.20 16.45 -7.21
C ALA A 73 7.20 15.84 -8.18
N PHE A 74 8.31 15.35 -7.64
CA PHE A 74 9.20 14.44 -8.35
C PHE A 74 8.78 13.02 -8.05
N VAL A 75 8.67 12.22 -9.11
CA VAL A 75 8.34 10.81 -9.05
C VAL A 75 9.49 10.05 -9.67
N TRP A 76 9.99 9.03 -8.98
CA TRP A 76 10.95 8.11 -9.58
C TRP A 76 10.67 6.67 -9.17
N ILE A 77 11.09 5.76 -10.04
CA ILE A 77 10.97 4.32 -9.85
C ILE A 77 12.36 3.72 -10.00
N GLU A 78 12.85 3.14 -8.92
CA GLU A 78 14.05 2.32 -8.95
C GLU A 78 13.68 0.89 -9.29
N ILE A 79 14.33 0.35 -10.31
CA ILE A 79 14.19 -1.04 -10.72
C ILE A 79 15.38 -1.79 -10.15
N LEU A 80 15.09 -2.76 -9.31
CA LEU A 80 16.06 -3.58 -8.60
C LEU A 80 15.99 -5.00 -9.16
N ASP A 81 17.12 -5.69 -9.22
CA ASP A 81 17.14 -7.15 -9.40
C ASP A 81 16.63 -7.87 -8.13
N GLU A 82 16.56 -9.21 -8.17
CA GLU A 82 16.13 -10.02 -7.03
C GLU A 82 17.07 -9.89 -5.82
N ASP A 83 18.34 -9.55 -6.03
CA ASP A 83 19.34 -9.36 -4.97
C ASP A 83 19.28 -7.95 -4.35
N GLY A 84 18.44 -7.07 -4.91
CA GLY A 84 18.23 -5.70 -4.44
C GLY A 84 19.20 -4.66 -5.02
N SER A 85 19.95 -5.01 -6.07
CA SER A 85 20.84 -4.06 -6.77
C SER A 85 20.06 -3.23 -7.78
N THR A 86 20.29 -1.92 -7.80
CA THR A 86 19.66 -1.00 -8.77
C THR A 86 20.16 -1.26 -10.18
N LEU A 87 19.23 -1.63 -11.06
CA LEU A 87 19.44 -1.82 -12.50
C LEU A 87 19.17 -0.53 -13.28
N ASP A 88 18.12 0.19 -12.90
CA ASP A 88 17.68 1.40 -13.60
C ASP A 88 16.88 2.31 -12.64
N THR A 89 16.84 3.60 -12.97
CA THR A 89 16.04 4.60 -12.25
C THR A 89 15.29 5.47 -13.25
N LEU A 90 13.97 5.32 -13.26
CA LEU A 90 13.08 6.09 -14.11
C LEU A 90 12.58 7.31 -13.34
N TYR A 91 12.45 8.47 -13.99
CA TYR A 91 12.02 9.69 -13.30
C TYR A 91 11.04 10.52 -14.12
N LYS A 92 10.14 11.23 -13.42
CA LYS A 92 9.18 12.16 -14.01
C LYS A 92 8.85 13.28 -13.03
N LYS A 93 8.61 14.47 -13.56
CA LYS A 93 8.09 15.61 -12.82
C LYS A 93 6.60 15.74 -13.09
N ILE A 94 5.80 15.83 -12.03
CA ILE A 94 4.38 16.16 -12.12
C ILE A 94 4.13 17.57 -11.61
N THR A 95 3.25 18.31 -12.27
CA THR A 95 2.82 19.64 -11.85
C THR A 95 1.31 19.75 -12.01
N THR A 96 0.65 20.32 -11.00
CA THR A 96 -0.79 20.57 -11.00
C THR A 96 -1.06 21.98 -10.53
N SER A 97 -2.14 22.59 -11.01
CA SER A 97 -2.55 23.94 -10.60
C SER A 97 -4.06 24.05 -10.40
N VAL A 98 -4.45 24.95 -9.51
CA VAL A 98 -5.85 25.27 -9.18
C VAL A 98 -6.03 26.77 -9.08
N LYS A 99 -7.26 27.24 -9.31
CA LYS A 99 -7.56 28.68 -9.34
C LYS A 99 -7.78 29.28 -7.96
N SER A 100 -8.23 28.46 -7.00
CA SER A 100 -8.58 28.92 -5.66
C SER A 100 -7.94 28.07 -4.56
N PRO A 101 -7.69 28.63 -3.36
CA PRO A 101 -7.20 27.87 -2.21
C PRO A 101 -8.12 26.72 -1.81
N ALA A 102 -9.43 26.87 -1.97
CA ALA A 102 -10.39 25.83 -1.59
C ALA A 102 -10.19 24.53 -2.40
N GLU A 103 -9.76 24.66 -3.66
CA GLU A 103 -9.52 23.51 -4.55
C GLU A 103 -8.27 22.70 -4.22
N THR A 104 -7.33 23.25 -3.43
CA THR A 104 -6.10 22.55 -3.01
C THR A 104 -6.44 21.38 -2.10
N ASN A 105 -7.48 21.52 -1.27
CA ASN A 105 -7.94 20.51 -0.32
C ASN A 105 -8.98 19.54 -0.89
N ASN A 106 -9.26 19.59 -2.20
CA ASN A 106 -10.25 18.72 -2.84
C ASN A 106 -9.77 17.26 -2.85
N ARG A 107 -10.43 16.42 -2.05
CA ARG A 107 -10.10 14.99 -1.89
C ARG A 107 -10.54 14.09 -3.04
N ASN A 108 -11.30 14.63 -4.00
CA ASN A 108 -11.85 13.86 -5.11
C ASN A 108 -10.97 13.91 -6.37
N VAL A 109 -9.77 14.50 -6.29
CA VAL A 109 -8.87 14.63 -7.44
C VAL A 109 -7.65 13.73 -7.24
N ARG A 110 -7.57 12.69 -8.07
CA ARG A 110 -6.40 11.82 -8.19
C ARG A 110 -5.46 12.36 -9.27
N LEU A 111 -4.17 12.32 -9.00
CA LEU A 111 -3.13 12.46 -10.00
C LEU A 111 -2.66 11.06 -10.35
N THR A 112 -2.75 10.68 -11.62
CA THR A 112 -2.34 9.37 -12.14
C THR A 112 -1.54 9.56 -13.40
N ASP A 113 -0.46 8.80 -13.55
CA ASP A 113 0.40 8.88 -14.72
C ASP A 113 1.21 7.58 -14.88
N GLN A 114 2.00 7.50 -15.95
CA GLN A 114 2.87 6.36 -16.23
C GLN A 114 4.32 6.75 -16.53
N ILE A 115 5.23 5.81 -16.26
CA ILE A 115 6.59 5.78 -16.81
C ILE A 115 6.89 4.35 -17.28
N ALA A 116 7.47 4.20 -18.47
CA ALA A 116 7.78 2.90 -19.04
C ALA A 116 9.28 2.70 -19.27
N THR A 117 9.70 1.45 -19.29
CA THR A 117 11.04 1.02 -19.71
C THR A 117 10.97 -0.34 -20.40
N SER A 118 12.09 -0.87 -20.89
CA SER A 118 12.16 -2.24 -21.38
C SER A 118 13.12 -3.08 -20.55
N LEU A 119 12.65 -4.25 -20.11
CA LEU A 119 13.41 -5.18 -19.28
C LEU A 119 13.54 -6.53 -19.98
N ARG A 120 14.58 -7.30 -19.62
CA ARG A 120 14.64 -8.71 -20.02
C ARG A 120 13.58 -9.50 -19.24
N PRO A 121 13.11 -10.65 -19.78
CA PRO A 121 12.25 -11.55 -19.02
C PRO A 121 12.93 -11.97 -17.71
N GLY A 122 12.20 -11.92 -16.60
CA GLY A 122 12.73 -12.15 -15.27
C GLY A 122 11.85 -11.58 -14.17
N THR A 123 12.35 -11.65 -12.94
CA THR A 123 11.72 -11.07 -11.77
C THR A 123 12.54 -9.87 -11.31
N TYR A 124 11.84 -8.80 -10.95
CA TYR A 124 12.43 -7.56 -10.47
C TYR A 124 11.65 -7.04 -9.27
N ILE A 125 12.18 -6.00 -8.65
CA ILE A 125 11.43 -5.18 -7.72
C ILE A 125 11.41 -3.74 -8.21
N ALA A 126 10.23 -3.14 -8.27
CA ALA A 126 10.08 -1.71 -8.53
C ALA A 126 9.76 -0.97 -7.23
N SER A 127 10.59 0.01 -6.89
CA SER A 127 10.40 0.90 -5.74
C SER A 127 10.05 2.29 -6.27
N LEU A 128 8.79 2.70 -6.11
CA LEU A 128 8.29 4.05 -6.37
C LEU A 128 8.61 4.97 -5.20
N TYR A 129 9.02 6.19 -5.54
CA TYR A 129 9.31 7.29 -4.66
C TYR A 129 8.57 8.54 -5.17
N ILE A 130 7.99 9.31 -4.26
CA ILE A 130 7.34 10.60 -4.56
C ILE A 130 7.82 11.62 -3.55
N GLU A 131 8.27 12.78 -4.03
CA GLU A 131 8.75 13.89 -3.22
C GLU A 131 7.99 15.17 -3.60
N ASP A 132 7.37 15.81 -2.62
CA ASP A 132 6.65 17.08 -2.77
C ASP A 132 7.63 18.25 -2.67
N VAL A 133 7.84 18.96 -3.78
CA VAL A 133 8.89 19.98 -3.90
C VAL A 133 8.61 21.19 -3.01
N GLU A 134 7.35 21.60 -2.91
CA GLU A 134 6.95 22.80 -2.18
C GLU A 134 6.86 22.57 -0.67
N SER A 135 6.97 21.31 -0.22
CA SER A 135 6.97 20.95 1.21
C SER A 135 8.34 20.97 1.89
N HIS A 136 9.42 21.11 1.12
CA HIS A 136 10.77 21.12 1.68
C HIS A 136 10.98 22.29 2.63
N VAL A 137 11.62 22.00 3.76
CA VAL A 137 12.06 23.00 4.72
C VAL A 137 13.52 23.34 4.43
N GLU A 138 13.78 24.63 4.23
CA GLU A 138 15.12 25.11 3.90
C GLU A 138 16.13 24.73 5.01
N ASN A 139 17.29 24.20 4.61
CA ASN A 139 18.37 23.75 5.50
C ASN A 139 18.05 22.56 6.42
N VAL A 140 16.97 21.82 6.16
CA VAL A 140 16.66 20.55 6.83
C VAL A 140 16.75 19.42 5.82
N ALA A 141 17.78 18.58 5.96
CA ALA A 141 17.96 17.39 5.14
C ALA A 141 16.80 16.41 5.35
N LEU A 142 16.32 15.78 4.27
CA LEU A 142 15.18 14.84 4.29
C LEU A 142 13.87 15.43 4.83
N SER A 143 13.73 16.76 4.80
CA SER A 143 12.45 17.42 5.09
C SER A 143 11.50 17.35 3.90
N GLY A 144 10.20 17.51 4.16
CA GLY A 144 9.18 17.52 3.13
C GLY A 144 8.43 16.19 3.01
N LYS A 145 7.26 16.25 2.37
CA LYS A 145 6.36 15.12 2.24
C LYS A 145 6.92 14.12 1.25
N TYR A 146 6.87 12.86 1.64
CA TYR A 146 7.47 11.80 0.87
C TYR A 146 6.61 10.52 0.85
N GLY A 147 6.56 9.85 -0.29
CA GLY A 147 5.83 8.60 -0.49
C GLY A 147 6.73 7.50 -1.03
N GLN A 148 6.56 6.28 -0.53
CA GLN A 148 7.26 5.10 -1.02
C GLN A 148 6.31 3.92 -1.22
N ARG A 149 6.45 3.20 -2.33
CA ARG A 149 5.77 1.93 -2.58
C ARG A 149 6.70 0.97 -3.30
N LYS A 150 6.63 -0.31 -2.94
CA LYS A 150 7.46 -1.36 -3.53
C LYS A 150 6.55 -2.47 -4.05
N VAL A 151 6.79 -2.95 -5.27
CA VAL A 151 6.05 -4.06 -5.87
C VAL A 151 7.01 -5.04 -6.54
N LYS A 152 6.71 -6.33 -6.43
CA LYS A 152 7.38 -7.37 -7.22
C LYS A 152 6.89 -7.29 -8.66
N VAL A 153 7.80 -7.34 -9.61
CA VAL A 153 7.54 -7.22 -11.05
C VAL A 153 7.97 -8.51 -11.74
N LEU A 154 7.00 -9.27 -12.23
CA LEU A 154 7.25 -10.41 -13.09
C LEU A 154 7.16 -9.98 -14.56
N VAL A 155 8.27 -10.08 -15.28
CA VAL A 155 8.41 -9.72 -16.68
C VAL A 155 8.42 -10.99 -17.52
N PRO A 156 7.35 -11.27 -18.30
CA PRO A 156 7.29 -12.46 -19.14
C PRO A 156 8.18 -12.31 -20.39
N SER A 157 8.32 -13.38 -21.17
CA SER A 157 8.87 -13.29 -22.53
C SER A 157 7.75 -13.24 -23.55
N PHE A 158 7.86 -12.33 -24.51
CA PHE A 158 7.01 -12.27 -25.70
C PHE A 158 7.70 -12.83 -26.95
N ASN A 159 8.87 -13.47 -26.79
CA ASN A 159 9.59 -14.11 -27.88
C ASN A 159 8.95 -15.47 -28.23
N THR A 160 7.82 -15.41 -28.91
CA THR A 160 7.06 -16.58 -29.34
C THR A 160 6.24 -16.24 -30.57
N ASP A 161 5.99 -17.25 -31.41
CA ASP A 161 5.06 -17.17 -32.54
C ASP A 161 3.65 -17.67 -32.17
N ARG A 162 3.45 -18.12 -30.93
CA ARG A 162 2.14 -18.57 -30.44
C ARG A 162 1.27 -17.37 -30.09
N LEU A 163 -0.05 -17.52 -30.25
CA LEU A 163 -1.02 -16.56 -29.73
C LEU A 163 -0.71 -16.29 -28.24
N THR A 164 -0.57 -15.03 -27.90
CA THR A 164 -0.25 -14.59 -26.55
C THR A 164 -0.92 -13.25 -26.26
N MET A 165 -1.03 -12.89 -24.98
CA MET A 165 -1.61 -11.62 -24.54
C MET A 165 -0.62 -10.83 -23.70
N SER A 166 -0.70 -9.51 -23.77
CA SER A 166 -0.07 -8.62 -22.80
C SER A 166 -0.65 -8.82 -21.40
N GLY A 167 -0.04 -8.19 -20.40
CA GLY A 167 -0.70 -7.95 -19.11
C GLY A 167 -1.97 -7.12 -19.29
N ILE A 168 -2.79 -7.08 -18.24
CA ILE A 168 -3.99 -6.25 -18.18
C ILE A 168 -3.68 -4.99 -17.38
N GLU A 169 -3.93 -3.84 -18.00
CA GLU A 169 -3.98 -2.55 -17.35
C GLU A 169 -5.43 -2.26 -16.92
N LEU A 170 -5.65 -2.12 -15.61
CA LEU A 170 -6.92 -1.65 -15.07
C LEU A 170 -6.95 -0.12 -15.12
N ALA A 171 -8.11 0.44 -15.46
CA ALA A 171 -8.26 1.86 -15.72
C ALA A 171 -9.54 2.42 -15.08
N TYR A 172 -9.47 3.68 -14.66
CA TYR A 172 -10.67 4.45 -14.27
C TYR A 172 -11.51 4.83 -15.49
N ARG A 173 -10.85 5.05 -16.64
CA ARG A 173 -11.51 5.45 -17.88
C ARG A 173 -10.63 5.19 -19.10
N ILE A 174 -11.25 4.92 -20.24
CA ILE A 174 -10.57 4.88 -21.55
C ILE A 174 -11.33 5.79 -22.52
N ASP A 175 -10.64 6.83 -23.02
CA ASP A 175 -11.18 7.76 -24.01
C ASP A 175 -10.56 7.53 -25.39
N LEU A 176 -11.33 7.64 -26.47
CA LEU A 176 -10.76 7.65 -27.83
C LEU A 176 -10.13 9.01 -28.13
N LEU A 177 -8.92 8.99 -28.68
CA LEU A 177 -8.25 10.20 -29.11
C LEU A 177 -8.69 10.60 -30.54
N PRO A 178 -8.77 11.91 -30.85
CA PRO A 178 -8.97 12.38 -32.21
C PRO A 178 -7.90 11.82 -33.17
N GLN A 179 -8.26 11.63 -34.44
CA GLN A 179 -7.30 11.24 -35.46
C GLN A 179 -6.18 12.28 -35.58
N GLY A 180 -4.93 11.82 -35.71
CA GLY A 180 -3.75 12.66 -35.88
C GLY A 180 -3.05 13.08 -34.58
N VAL A 181 -3.59 12.73 -33.41
CA VAL A 181 -2.85 12.88 -32.14
C VAL A 181 -1.69 11.89 -32.12
N GLN A 182 -0.45 12.41 -32.06
CA GLN A 182 0.73 11.56 -31.85
C GLN A 182 0.73 11.04 -30.41
N THR A 183 0.72 9.71 -30.27
CA THR A 183 0.87 9.03 -28.99
C THR A 183 2.35 8.75 -28.72
N SER A 184 2.82 8.96 -27.49
CA SER A 184 4.15 8.55 -27.04
C SER A 184 3.99 7.43 -26.03
N GLU A 185 4.19 6.19 -26.48
CA GLU A 185 3.98 4.97 -25.68
C GLU A 185 4.86 4.93 -24.42
N TYR A 186 6.00 5.63 -24.43
CA TYR A 186 7.00 5.52 -23.36
C TYR A 186 6.82 6.53 -22.21
N LYS A 187 6.03 7.59 -22.41
CA LYS A 187 5.92 8.72 -21.45
C LYS A 187 4.51 9.25 -21.25
N SER A 188 3.53 8.70 -21.95
CA SER A 188 2.14 9.16 -21.89
C SER A 188 1.21 7.99 -21.65
N ILE A 189 0.11 8.26 -20.96
CA ILE A 189 -1.05 7.39 -20.83
C ILE A 189 -1.86 7.27 -22.14
N ASP A 190 -1.43 7.98 -23.18
CA ASP A 190 -1.97 7.92 -24.52
C ASP A 190 -1.27 6.83 -25.34
N LYS A 191 -1.99 5.76 -25.68
CA LYS A 191 -1.49 4.62 -26.46
C LYS A 191 -2.55 4.11 -27.43
N SER A 192 -2.14 3.64 -28.60
CA SER A 192 -3.04 3.01 -29.57
C SER A 192 -4.33 3.81 -29.86
N GLN A 193 -4.21 5.13 -30.07
CA GLN A 193 -5.32 6.09 -30.27
C GLN A 193 -6.33 6.16 -29.12
N ARG A 194 -5.92 5.83 -27.90
CA ARG A 194 -6.71 5.90 -26.68
C ARG A 194 -5.94 6.63 -25.61
N ARG A 195 -6.66 7.33 -24.75
CA ARG A 195 -6.17 7.81 -23.46
C ARG A 195 -6.66 6.85 -22.40
N VAL A 196 -5.77 6.05 -21.84
CA VAL A 196 -6.08 5.07 -20.80
C VAL A 196 -5.71 5.69 -19.45
N ILE A 197 -6.70 6.12 -18.66
CA ILE A 197 -6.43 6.70 -17.33
C ILE A 197 -6.24 5.54 -16.35
N PRO A 198 -5.02 5.20 -15.92
CA PRO A 198 -4.77 3.97 -15.19
C PRO A 198 -5.37 4.02 -13.79
N ASN A 199 -5.78 2.87 -13.28
CA ASN A 199 -6.10 2.64 -11.89
C ASN A 199 -4.94 1.87 -11.21
N PRO A 200 -3.91 2.59 -10.70
CA PRO A 200 -2.75 1.95 -10.08
C PRO A 200 -3.04 1.35 -8.70
N SER A 201 -4.18 1.67 -8.07
CA SER A 201 -4.55 1.05 -6.80
C SER A 201 -5.11 -0.36 -7.01
N ARG A 202 -5.68 -0.62 -8.20
CA ARG A 202 -6.51 -1.80 -8.51
C ARG A 202 -7.71 -1.91 -7.56
N ILE A 203 -8.11 -0.81 -6.95
CA ILE A 203 -9.25 -0.71 -6.06
C ILE A 203 -10.34 0.05 -6.79
N PHE A 204 -11.52 -0.54 -6.84
CA PHE A 204 -12.77 0.09 -7.26
C PHE A 204 -13.65 0.26 -6.03
N VAL A 205 -14.37 1.38 -5.95
CA VAL A 205 -15.35 1.63 -4.90
C VAL A 205 -16.76 1.52 -5.46
N ASN A 206 -17.79 1.33 -4.64
CA ASN A 206 -19.16 1.20 -5.13
C ASN A 206 -19.68 2.43 -5.92
N GLU A 207 -19.05 3.60 -5.74
CA GLU A 207 -19.29 4.77 -6.60
C GLU A 207 -18.76 4.58 -8.04
N ASP A 208 -17.76 3.72 -8.24
CA ASP A 208 -17.26 3.30 -9.55
C ASP A 208 -18.22 2.27 -10.16
N SER A 209 -19.15 2.71 -11.00
CA SER A 209 -20.07 1.78 -11.69
C SER A 209 -19.38 0.96 -12.77
N MET A 210 -18.24 1.43 -13.29
CA MET A 210 -17.56 0.84 -14.44
C MET A 210 -16.08 0.61 -14.16
N MET A 211 -15.61 -0.62 -14.36
CA MET A 211 -14.20 -0.96 -14.43
C MET A 211 -13.75 -1.02 -15.89
N TYR A 212 -12.77 -0.20 -16.26
CA TYR A 212 -12.17 -0.25 -17.59
C TYR A 212 -10.91 -1.10 -17.58
N PHE A 213 -10.59 -1.72 -18.71
CA PHE A 213 -9.33 -2.44 -18.89
C PHE A 213 -8.76 -2.29 -20.30
N TYR A 214 -7.45 -2.44 -20.41
CA TYR A 214 -6.69 -2.48 -21.65
C TYR A 214 -5.73 -3.68 -21.67
N SER A 215 -5.65 -4.37 -22.81
CA SER A 215 -4.72 -5.46 -23.10
C SER A 215 -4.55 -5.61 -24.61
N GLU A 216 -3.55 -6.37 -25.05
CA GLU A 216 -3.23 -6.62 -26.45
C GLU A 216 -3.07 -8.12 -26.69
N ALA A 217 -3.65 -8.62 -27.78
CA ALA A 217 -3.42 -9.97 -28.28
C ALA A 217 -2.43 -9.91 -29.45
N TYR A 218 -1.40 -10.75 -29.40
CA TYR A 218 -0.31 -10.80 -30.38
C TYR A 218 -0.28 -12.13 -31.13
N ASN A 219 0.37 -12.13 -32.28
CA ASN A 219 0.56 -13.31 -33.13
C ASN A 219 -0.77 -13.93 -33.61
N LEU A 220 -1.77 -13.08 -33.86
CA LEU A 220 -3.03 -13.48 -34.46
C LEU A 220 -2.83 -13.92 -35.91
N VAL A 221 -3.55 -14.95 -36.34
CA VAL A 221 -3.57 -15.36 -37.74
C VAL A 221 -4.35 -14.32 -38.54
N PHE A 222 -3.67 -13.69 -39.50
CA PHE A 222 -4.25 -12.63 -40.32
C PHE A 222 -3.80 -12.73 -41.78
N GLY A 223 -4.72 -12.48 -42.72
CA GLY A 223 -4.50 -12.65 -44.15
C GLY A 223 -5.76 -12.35 -44.97
N ARG A 224 -5.69 -12.57 -46.28
CA ARG A 224 -6.83 -12.33 -47.19
C ARG A 224 -7.94 -13.36 -47.03
N ASP A 225 -7.56 -14.63 -46.89
CA ASP A 225 -8.45 -15.80 -46.99
C ASP A 225 -8.58 -16.56 -45.66
N VAL A 226 -8.39 -15.86 -44.53
CA VAL A 226 -8.52 -16.42 -43.17
C VAL A 226 -9.73 -15.82 -42.47
N ASN A 227 -10.29 -16.55 -41.51
CA ASN A 227 -11.27 -16.02 -40.57
C ASN A 227 -10.68 -14.85 -39.79
N LYS A 228 -11.35 -13.69 -39.90
CA LYS A 228 -10.95 -12.45 -39.22
C LYS A 228 -11.69 -12.23 -37.91
N GLU A 229 -12.47 -13.19 -37.45
CA GLU A 229 -13.11 -13.11 -36.14
C GLU A 229 -12.08 -13.36 -35.04
N LEU A 230 -12.10 -12.53 -34.00
CA LEU A 230 -11.42 -12.74 -32.72
C LEU A 230 -12.51 -12.79 -31.67
N HIS A 231 -12.53 -13.83 -30.85
CA HIS A 231 -13.54 -13.98 -29.81
C HIS A 231 -12.89 -13.68 -28.45
N VAL A 232 -13.46 -12.75 -27.69
CA VAL A 232 -12.95 -12.29 -26.40
C VAL A 232 -13.94 -12.65 -25.32
N THR A 233 -13.51 -13.42 -24.33
CA THR A 233 -14.31 -13.76 -23.15
C THR A 233 -13.76 -13.01 -21.94
N CYS A 234 -14.64 -12.30 -21.24
CA CYS A 234 -14.30 -11.59 -20.00
C CYS A 234 -15.06 -12.20 -18.82
N LYS A 235 -14.32 -12.63 -17.80
CA LYS A 235 -14.85 -13.20 -16.57
C LYS A 235 -14.29 -12.45 -15.36
N ILE A 236 -15.08 -12.34 -14.31
CA ILE A 236 -14.56 -12.01 -12.99
C ILE A 236 -14.55 -13.28 -12.16
N LEU A 237 -13.40 -13.54 -11.57
CA LEU A 237 -13.14 -14.67 -10.70
C LEU A 237 -13.08 -14.18 -9.24
N ASP A 238 -13.61 -14.97 -8.30
CA ASP A 238 -13.35 -14.75 -6.87
C ASP A 238 -11.95 -15.21 -6.47
N SER A 239 -11.62 -15.08 -5.19
CA SER A 239 -10.35 -15.51 -4.60
C SER A 239 -10.08 -17.02 -4.65
N TYR A 240 -11.10 -17.83 -4.97
CA TYR A 240 -10.98 -19.29 -5.16
C TYR A 240 -10.88 -19.67 -6.65
N GLY A 241 -10.90 -18.69 -7.56
CA GLY A 241 -10.88 -18.89 -9.00
C GLY A 241 -12.25 -19.25 -9.60
N ALA A 242 -13.32 -19.23 -8.81
CA ALA A 242 -14.67 -19.47 -9.32
C ALA A 242 -15.19 -18.25 -10.06
N THR A 243 -15.87 -18.45 -11.18
CA THR A 243 -16.47 -17.35 -11.94
C THR A 243 -17.68 -16.79 -11.19
N VAL A 244 -17.60 -15.54 -10.77
CA VAL A 244 -18.71 -14.81 -10.12
C VAL A 244 -19.49 -13.94 -11.09
N SER A 245 -18.84 -13.45 -12.15
CA SER A 245 -19.50 -12.69 -13.22
C SER A 245 -18.96 -13.11 -14.58
N HIS A 246 -19.85 -13.22 -15.56
CA HIS A 246 -19.52 -13.57 -16.94
C HIS A 246 -20.08 -12.50 -17.90
N PHE A 247 -19.21 -11.76 -18.58
CA PHE A 247 -19.61 -10.63 -19.45
C PHE A 247 -19.84 -11.05 -20.91
N GLY A 248 -20.03 -12.35 -21.12
CA GLY A 248 -20.25 -12.96 -22.43
C GLY A 248 -18.97 -13.11 -23.24
N GLN A 249 -19.08 -13.83 -24.36
CA GLN A 249 -18.07 -13.83 -25.40
C GLN A 249 -18.42 -12.75 -26.42
N ARG A 250 -17.49 -11.85 -26.68
CA ARG A 250 -17.64 -10.75 -27.63
C ARG A 250 -16.84 -11.04 -28.89
N ARG A 251 -17.47 -10.84 -30.04
CA ARG A 251 -16.80 -10.96 -31.33
C ARG A 251 -16.20 -9.61 -31.75
N GLN A 252 -14.92 -9.62 -32.10
CA GLN A 252 -14.19 -8.50 -32.71
C GLN A 252 -13.67 -8.92 -34.09
N ILE A 253 -13.47 -7.95 -34.99
CA ILE A 253 -12.75 -8.17 -36.25
C ILE A 253 -11.27 -7.86 -36.02
N LYS A 254 -10.40 -8.83 -36.33
CA LYS A 254 -8.94 -8.68 -36.28
C LYS A 254 -8.52 -7.50 -37.18
N PRO A 255 -7.81 -6.48 -36.68
CA PRO A 255 -7.27 -5.42 -37.51
C PRO A 255 -5.95 -5.82 -38.20
N GLY A 256 -5.28 -6.86 -37.70
CA GLY A 256 -4.01 -7.37 -38.17
C GLY A 256 -3.55 -8.58 -37.35
N THR A 257 -2.24 -8.78 -37.25
CA THR A 257 -1.60 -9.78 -36.39
C THR A 257 -1.58 -9.39 -34.91
N VAL A 258 -1.99 -8.15 -34.60
CA VAL A 258 -2.17 -7.61 -33.25
C VAL A 258 -3.58 -7.06 -33.13
N ALA A 259 -4.24 -7.29 -31.99
CA ALA A 259 -5.54 -6.71 -31.70
C ALA A 259 -5.59 -6.14 -30.28
N ILE A 260 -6.17 -4.95 -30.15
CA ILE A 260 -6.43 -4.34 -28.85
C ILE A 260 -7.69 -4.96 -28.27
N VAL A 261 -7.59 -5.37 -27.01
CA VAL A 261 -8.66 -5.95 -26.20
C VAL A 261 -8.93 -4.99 -25.04
N SER A 262 -9.99 -4.19 -25.17
CA SER A 262 -10.36 -3.20 -24.14
C SER A 262 -11.87 -3.11 -24.00
N SER A 263 -12.34 -2.91 -22.78
CA SER A 263 -13.77 -2.67 -22.52
C SER A 263 -14.03 -2.03 -21.17
N ALA A 264 -15.31 -1.72 -20.95
CA ALA A 264 -15.86 -1.34 -19.66
C ALA A 264 -16.75 -2.47 -19.15
N LEU A 265 -16.52 -2.89 -17.91
CA LEU A 265 -17.29 -3.90 -17.20
C LEU A 265 -18.12 -3.21 -16.14
N ASP A 266 -19.42 -3.50 -16.15
CA ASP A 266 -20.31 -3.02 -15.12
C ASP A 266 -20.11 -3.85 -13.84
N ILE A 267 -19.72 -3.18 -12.76
CA ILE A 267 -19.38 -3.80 -11.48
C ILE A 267 -20.28 -3.30 -10.34
N HIS A 268 -21.34 -2.54 -10.63
CA HIS A 268 -22.15 -1.87 -9.60
C HIS A 268 -22.84 -2.84 -8.62
N ASP A 269 -23.28 -4.00 -9.13
CA ASP A 269 -24.01 -5.01 -8.34
C ASP A 269 -23.09 -6.01 -7.63
N MET A 270 -21.77 -5.86 -7.79
CA MET A 270 -20.83 -6.78 -7.19
C MET A 270 -20.64 -6.48 -5.71
N ALA A 271 -20.60 -7.54 -4.89
CA ALA A 271 -20.28 -7.43 -3.48
C ALA A 271 -18.81 -7.02 -3.28
N GLU A 272 -18.52 -6.38 -2.14
CA GLU A 272 -17.12 -6.14 -1.76
C GLU A 272 -16.33 -7.45 -1.71
N GLY A 273 -15.06 -7.37 -2.09
CA GLY A 273 -14.22 -8.56 -2.11
C GLY A 273 -12.95 -8.39 -2.95
N ASN A 274 -12.15 -9.44 -2.90
CA ASN A 274 -10.98 -9.59 -3.76
C ASN A 274 -11.36 -10.45 -4.97
N TYR A 275 -11.02 -9.96 -6.14
CA TYR A 275 -11.40 -10.57 -7.41
C TYR A 275 -10.22 -10.58 -8.37
N ALA A 276 -10.38 -11.31 -9.47
CA ALA A 276 -9.50 -11.21 -10.61
C ALA A 276 -10.29 -11.04 -11.91
N LEU A 277 -9.88 -10.08 -12.74
CA LEU A 277 -10.34 -9.99 -14.11
C LEU A 277 -9.58 -11.03 -14.94
N SER A 278 -10.29 -11.96 -15.55
CA SER A 278 -9.75 -12.94 -16.50
C SER A 278 -10.22 -12.60 -17.91
N LEU A 279 -9.25 -12.41 -18.79
CA LEU A 279 -9.45 -12.26 -20.23
C LEU A 279 -8.98 -13.52 -20.93
N GLU A 280 -9.78 -13.99 -21.86
CA GLU A 280 -9.47 -15.13 -22.73
C GLU A 280 -9.77 -14.72 -24.17
N VAL A 281 -8.83 -14.96 -25.08
CA VAL A 281 -8.98 -14.70 -26.51
C VAL A 281 -8.88 -16.00 -27.29
N ASP A 282 -9.73 -16.17 -28.29
CA ASP A 282 -9.70 -17.25 -29.29
C ASP A 282 -9.54 -16.62 -30.68
N ASP A 283 -8.52 -17.07 -31.41
CA ASP A 283 -8.17 -16.55 -32.74
C ASP A 283 -9.26 -16.81 -33.80
N GLY A 284 -10.19 -17.74 -33.60
CA GLY A 284 -11.31 -18.01 -34.51
C GLY A 284 -10.94 -18.66 -35.85
N GLU A 285 -9.68 -18.63 -36.28
CA GLU A 285 -9.19 -19.33 -37.48
C GLU A 285 -8.62 -20.71 -37.15
N ASN A 286 -7.71 -20.79 -36.17
CA ASN A 286 -6.98 -22.01 -35.83
C ASN A 286 -7.36 -22.61 -34.46
N GLY A 287 -8.30 -21.99 -33.74
CA GLY A 287 -8.71 -22.38 -32.39
C GLY A 287 -7.65 -22.18 -31.31
N ALA A 288 -6.58 -21.43 -31.60
CA ALA A 288 -5.60 -21.07 -30.58
C ALA A 288 -6.22 -20.11 -29.57
N THR A 289 -5.90 -20.32 -28.29
CA THR A 289 -6.36 -19.47 -27.20
C THR A 289 -5.20 -18.89 -26.40
N ALA A 290 -5.38 -17.69 -25.86
CA ALA A 290 -4.49 -17.11 -24.86
C ALA A 290 -5.31 -16.42 -23.77
N SER A 291 -4.72 -16.27 -22.59
CA SER A 291 -5.41 -15.65 -21.46
C SER A 291 -4.47 -14.77 -20.64
N ALA A 292 -5.05 -13.74 -20.02
CA ALA A 292 -4.39 -12.92 -19.03
C ALA A 292 -5.32 -12.74 -17.82
N THR A 293 -4.73 -12.59 -16.64
CA THR A 293 -5.47 -12.40 -15.39
C THR A 293 -4.87 -11.25 -14.60
N LYS A 294 -5.71 -10.45 -13.95
CA LYS A 294 -5.27 -9.30 -13.13
C LYS A 294 -6.14 -9.16 -11.87
N PRO A 295 -5.53 -9.25 -10.67
CA PRO A 295 -6.28 -9.11 -9.43
C PRO A 295 -6.70 -7.64 -9.20
N PHE A 296 -7.85 -7.46 -8.56
CA PHE A 296 -8.38 -6.17 -8.13
C PHE A 296 -9.26 -6.34 -6.88
N GLN A 297 -9.57 -5.24 -6.22
CA GLN A 297 -10.43 -5.21 -5.04
C GLN A 297 -11.63 -4.32 -5.30
N LEU A 298 -12.81 -4.76 -4.87
CA LEU A 298 -14.01 -3.93 -4.81
C LEU A 298 -14.30 -3.60 -3.35
N LEU A 299 -14.42 -2.30 -3.04
CA LEU A 299 -14.73 -1.80 -1.71
C LEU A 299 -16.11 -1.14 -1.71
N VAL A 300 -17.00 -1.64 -0.86
CA VAL A 300 -18.30 -1.01 -0.66
C VAL A 300 -18.05 0.14 0.33
N GLY A 301 -17.93 1.40 -0.17
CA GLY A 301 -18.02 2.60 0.69
C GLY A 301 -16.93 3.65 0.62
N GLY A 302 -16.31 3.86 -0.54
CA GLY A 302 -15.52 5.07 -0.75
C GLY A 302 -14.36 5.29 0.22
N ARG A 303 -13.73 4.23 0.76
CA ARG A 303 -12.51 4.38 1.54
C ARG A 303 -11.46 3.33 1.15
N GLU A 304 -10.38 3.84 0.56
CA GLU A 304 -9.14 3.12 0.27
C GLU A 304 -8.58 2.52 1.57
N LEU A 305 -8.81 1.24 1.79
CA LEU A 305 -7.98 0.44 2.67
C LEU A 305 -6.64 0.23 1.96
N SER A 306 -5.54 0.58 2.62
CA SER A 306 -4.23 0.03 2.26
C SER A 306 -4.28 -1.51 2.36
N PRO A 307 -3.51 -2.24 1.54
CA PRO A 307 -4.01 -3.25 0.60
C PRO A 307 -4.46 -4.56 1.25
N GLY A 308 -5.60 -5.08 0.77
CA GLY A 308 -5.95 -6.50 0.85
C GLY A 308 -5.10 -7.28 -0.15
N VAL A 309 -4.21 -8.10 0.36
CA VAL A 309 -3.32 -8.96 -0.40
C VAL A 309 -4.17 -10.13 -0.96
N PRO A 310 -4.17 -10.41 -2.29
CA PRO A 310 -4.78 -11.62 -2.85
C PRO A 310 -4.29 -12.89 -2.14
N ALA A 311 -5.08 -13.96 -2.08
CA ALA A 311 -4.70 -15.21 -1.42
C ALA A 311 -3.37 -15.82 -1.92
N GLU A 312 -3.00 -15.56 -3.18
CA GLU A 312 -1.72 -15.97 -3.78
C GLU A 312 -0.54 -15.06 -3.42
N MET A 313 -0.82 -13.89 -2.85
CA MET A 313 0.16 -12.91 -2.38
C MET A 313 0.24 -12.88 -0.84
N PHE A 314 -0.68 -13.53 -0.11
CA PHE A 314 -0.65 -13.58 1.36
C PHE A 314 0.59 -14.35 1.79
N THR A 315 1.59 -13.61 2.26
CA THR A 315 2.90 -14.14 2.60
C THR A 315 2.98 -14.56 4.06
N GLY A 316 4.02 -15.32 4.39
CA GLY A 316 4.36 -15.58 5.79
C GLY A 316 4.62 -14.30 6.59
N GLU A 317 5.05 -13.21 5.94
CA GLU A 317 5.26 -11.91 6.59
C GLU A 317 3.93 -11.23 6.94
N ASP A 318 2.93 -11.32 6.06
CA ASP A 318 1.57 -10.80 6.33
C ASP A 318 0.94 -11.54 7.51
N ALA A 319 1.08 -12.87 7.53
CA ALA A 319 0.63 -13.68 8.66
C ALA A 319 1.35 -13.30 9.95
N ALA A 320 2.67 -13.16 9.91
CA ALA A 320 3.46 -12.77 11.08
C ALA A 320 3.08 -11.36 11.59
N TYR A 321 2.80 -10.43 10.69
CA TYR A 321 2.34 -9.09 11.06
C TYR A 321 0.97 -9.13 11.76
N LEU A 322 -0.01 -9.85 11.19
CA LEU A 322 -1.33 -10.00 11.80
C LEU A 322 -1.27 -10.75 13.14
N GLU A 323 -0.39 -11.74 13.28
CA GLU A 323 -0.10 -12.39 14.56
C GLU A 323 0.38 -11.41 15.63
N ARG A 324 1.25 -10.45 15.27
CA ARG A 324 1.73 -9.41 16.19
C ARG A 324 0.61 -8.46 16.60
N VAL A 325 -0.15 -7.95 15.63
CA VAL A 325 -1.30 -7.05 15.88
C VAL A 325 -2.32 -7.72 16.81
N LEU A 326 -2.54 -9.02 16.63
CA LEU A 326 -3.54 -9.78 17.37
C LEU A 326 -3.02 -10.40 18.67
N LYS A 327 -1.72 -10.28 18.99
CA LYS A 327 -1.08 -11.02 20.08
C LYS A 327 -1.78 -10.86 21.44
N TYR A 328 -2.27 -9.68 21.76
CA TYR A 328 -2.87 -9.42 23.08
C TYR A 328 -4.39 -9.60 23.12
N VAL A 329 -5.03 -9.78 21.97
CA VAL A 329 -6.49 -9.96 21.87
C VAL A 329 -6.90 -11.42 21.61
N LEU A 330 -6.00 -12.26 21.07
CA LEU A 330 -6.27 -13.67 20.88
C LEU A 330 -6.23 -14.46 22.20
N THR A 331 -7.21 -15.35 22.37
CA THR A 331 -7.24 -16.34 23.45
C THR A 331 -6.11 -17.37 23.29
N SER A 332 -5.77 -18.06 24.38
CA SER A 332 -4.75 -19.13 24.36
C SER A 332 -5.07 -20.23 23.34
N ASN A 333 -6.35 -20.61 23.22
CA ASN A 333 -6.79 -21.61 22.24
C ASN A 333 -6.63 -21.09 20.80
N GLN A 334 -7.03 -19.85 20.54
CA GLN A 334 -6.84 -19.22 19.22
C GLN A 334 -5.37 -19.14 18.82
N LYS A 335 -4.47 -18.77 19.75
CA LYS A 335 -3.02 -18.75 19.52
C LYS A 335 -2.47 -20.14 19.22
N ALA A 336 -2.92 -21.16 19.96
CA ALA A 336 -2.52 -22.55 19.73
C ALA A 336 -2.99 -23.04 18.36
N THR A 337 -4.26 -22.81 18.01
CA THR A 337 -4.80 -23.12 16.69
C THR A 337 -4.01 -22.43 15.59
N LEU A 338 -3.75 -21.12 15.74
CA LEU A 338 -3.06 -20.33 14.72
C LEU A 338 -1.66 -20.85 14.39
N LYS A 339 -0.93 -21.38 15.38
CA LYS A 339 0.40 -21.98 15.18
C LYS A 339 0.39 -23.23 14.30
N GLU A 340 -0.68 -24.02 14.37
CA GLU A 340 -0.82 -25.29 13.64
C GLU A 340 -1.41 -25.10 12.22
N LEU A 341 -1.95 -23.92 11.91
CA LEU A 341 -2.56 -23.64 10.61
C LEU A 341 -1.50 -23.42 9.53
N SER A 342 -1.77 -23.95 8.33
CA SER A 342 -1.06 -23.57 7.11
C SER A 342 -1.23 -22.07 6.83
N LEU A 343 -0.41 -21.49 5.95
CA LEU A 343 -0.52 -20.07 5.60
C LEU A 343 -1.93 -19.68 5.11
N GLU A 344 -2.53 -20.53 4.27
CA GLU A 344 -3.93 -20.43 3.82
C GLU A 344 -4.93 -20.55 5.00
N GLY A 345 -4.65 -21.47 5.95
CA GLY A 345 -5.44 -21.61 7.17
C GLY A 345 -5.38 -20.35 8.06
N LYS A 346 -4.20 -19.73 8.20
CA LYS A 346 -4.01 -18.49 8.96
C LYS A 346 -4.78 -17.34 8.32
N MET A 347 -4.75 -17.21 6.99
CA MET A 347 -5.52 -16.22 6.26
C MET A 347 -7.02 -16.30 6.60
N ARG A 348 -7.61 -17.51 6.45
CA ARG A 348 -9.01 -17.77 6.81
C ARG A 348 -9.30 -17.48 8.28
N PHE A 349 -8.38 -17.86 9.17
CA PHE A 349 -8.52 -17.58 10.59
C PHE A 349 -8.62 -16.07 10.84
N PHE A 350 -7.77 -15.25 10.22
CA PHE A 350 -7.81 -13.79 10.41
C PHE A 350 -9.08 -13.18 9.86
N GLU A 351 -9.53 -13.60 8.67
CA GLU A 351 -10.80 -13.16 8.09
C GLU A 351 -11.97 -13.45 9.03
N GLU A 352 -12.11 -14.71 9.48
CA GLU A 352 -13.16 -15.10 10.43
C GLU A 352 -13.05 -14.37 11.76
N PHE A 353 -11.83 -14.16 12.26
CA PHE A 353 -11.59 -13.45 13.51
C PHE A 353 -12.14 -12.03 13.43
N TRP A 354 -11.84 -11.29 12.35
CA TRP A 354 -12.34 -9.94 12.18
C TRP A 354 -13.86 -9.92 12.07
N ILE A 355 -14.46 -10.78 11.23
CA ILE A 355 -15.93 -10.85 11.10
C ILE A 355 -16.61 -11.09 12.45
N ARG A 356 -16.07 -12.01 13.26
CA ARG A 356 -16.64 -12.33 14.58
C ARG A 356 -16.38 -11.26 15.64
N SER A 357 -15.34 -10.47 15.47
CA SER A 357 -14.94 -9.44 16.44
C SER A 357 -15.54 -8.07 16.15
N ASP A 358 -16.44 -7.98 15.17
CA ASP A 358 -17.14 -6.76 14.82
C ASP A 358 -18.20 -6.40 15.89
N PRO A 359 -18.01 -5.32 16.67
CA PRO A 359 -18.93 -4.96 17.74
C PRO A 359 -20.28 -4.46 17.23
N ASP A 360 -20.29 -3.82 16.06
CA ASP A 360 -21.49 -3.31 15.43
C ASP A 360 -21.48 -3.64 13.92
N PRO A 361 -21.93 -4.83 13.53
CA PRO A 361 -22.00 -5.21 12.11
C PRO A 361 -22.95 -4.35 11.27
N SER A 362 -23.69 -3.41 11.88
CA SER A 362 -24.53 -2.45 11.17
C SER A 362 -23.74 -1.22 10.68
N THR A 363 -22.55 -0.99 11.23
CA THR A 363 -21.61 -0.02 10.71
C THR A 363 -20.77 -0.63 9.60
N ARG A 364 -20.17 0.24 8.81
CA ARG A 364 -19.43 -0.14 7.60
C ARG A 364 -17.98 -0.52 7.88
N LEU A 365 -17.50 -0.24 9.08
CA LEU A 365 -16.14 -0.49 9.51
C LEU A 365 -16.23 -1.34 10.76
N ASN A 366 -15.44 -2.41 10.82
CA ASN A 366 -15.24 -3.08 12.09
C ASN A 366 -14.49 -2.13 13.04
N GLU A 367 -15.19 -1.50 13.98
CA GLU A 367 -14.63 -0.50 14.91
C GLU A 367 -13.49 -1.10 15.72
N PHE A 368 -13.66 -2.34 16.15
CA PHE A 368 -12.65 -3.06 16.92
C PHE A 368 -11.35 -3.21 16.13
N LYS A 369 -11.43 -3.57 14.85
CA LYS A 369 -10.28 -3.68 13.95
C LYS A 369 -9.60 -2.32 13.79
N VAL A 370 -10.37 -1.27 13.45
CA VAL A 370 -9.84 0.09 13.26
C VAL A 370 -9.09 0.55 14.52
N GLU A 371 -9.72 0.40 15.67
CA GLU A 371 -9.18 0.83 16.95
C GLU A 371 -7.95 0.00 17.36
N LEU A 372 -7.95 -1.31 17.11
CA LEU A 372 -6.80 -2.16 17.41
C LEU A 372 -5.57 -1.82 16.56
N PHE A 373 -5.76 -1.56 15.27
CA PHE A 373 -4.68 -1.07 14.41
C PHE A 373 -4.18 0.32 14.81
N ARG A 374 -5.09 1.23 15.22
CA ARG A 374 -4.72 2.55 15.77
C ARG A 374 -3.81 2.39 17.00
N ARG A 375 -4.20 1.55 17.95
CA ARG A 375 -3.43 1.32 19.18
C ARG A 375 -2.09 0.64 18.94
N TYR A 376 -2.04 -0.32 18.01
CA TYR A 376 -0.79 -0.99 17.63
C TYR A 376 0.22 0.01 17.04
N ASN A 377 -0.23 0.86 16.11
CA ASN A 377 0.63 1.87 15.49
C ASN A 377 1.07 2.94 16.49
N TYR A 378 0.13 3.46 17.29
CA TYR A 378 0.45 4.42 18.36
C TYR A 378 1.50 3.86 19.32
N SER A 379 1.35 2.59 19.71
CA SER A 379 2.30 1.96 20.62
C SER A 379 3.71 1.91 20.05
N ASN A 380 3.85 1.59 18.76
CA ASN A 380 5.15 1.57 18.08
C ASN A 380 5.74 2.96 17.89
N GLU A 381 4.91 3.96 17.67
CA GLU A 381 5.36 5.35 17.53
C GLU A 381 5.83 5.93 18.88
N HIS A 382 5.13 5.63 19.97
CA HIS A 382 5.34 6.31 21.25
C HIS A 382 6.16 5.52 22.29
N TYR A 383 6.22 4.19 22.19
CA TYR A 383 6.81 3.33 23.22
C TYR A 383 7.96 2.45 22.74
N SER A 384 8.45 2.61 21.51
CA SER A 384 9.63 1.86 21.04
C SER A 384 10.90 2.32 21.76
N ILE A 385 11.79 1.38 22.12
CA ILE A 385 13.02 1.66 22.86
C ILE A 385 14.22 1.42 21.93
N GLY A 386 15.04 2.45 21.71
CA GLY A 386 16.05 2.46 20.63
C GLY A 386 17.52 2.32 21.06
N ILE A 387 17.86 2.48 22.35
CA ILE A 387 19.26 2.77 22.74
C ILE A 387 20.02 1.54 23.28
N ALA A 388 19.38 0.62 24.01
CA ALA A 388 20.06 -0.51 24.65
C ALA A 388 19.53 -1.89 24.19
N ASN A 389 18.22 -2.03 24.03
CA ASN A 389 17.56 -3.23 23.55
C ASN A 389 16.54 -2.78 22.51
N LYS A 390 16.83 -3.00 21.22
CA LYS A 390 15.92 -2.62 20.11
C LYS A 390 14.61 -3.40 20.26
N GLN A 391 13.64 -2.79 20.91
CA GLN A 391 12.34 -3.38 21.23
C GLN A 391 11.24 -2.50 20.64
N ASP A 392 10.41 -3.10 19.80
CA ASP A 392 9.26 -2.41 19.21
C ASP A 392 8.25 -2.06 20.31
N GLY A 393 7.61 -0.90 20.18
CA GLY A 393 6.70 -0.39 21.21
C GLY A 393 5.56 -1.33 21.56
N TRP A 394 5.03 -2.09 20.58
CA TRP A 394 4.00 -3.11 20.81
C TRP A 394 4.45 -4.25 21.74
N GLU A 395 5.76 -4.47 21.94
CA GLU A 395 6.32 -5.46 22.86
C GLU A 395 6.60 -4.91 24.26
N THR A 396 6.58 -3.60 24.45
CA THR A 396 6.79 -2.98 25.76
C THR A 396 5.56 -3.11 26.64
N ASP A 397 5.74 -2.99 27.95
CA ASP A 397 4.62 -3.04 28.88
C ASP A 397 3.65 -1.87 28.66
N ARG A 398 4.16 -0.65 28.39
CA ARG A 398 3.32 0.51 28.05
C ARG A 398 2.52 0.27 26.77
N GLY A 399 3.17 -0.21 25.70
CA GLY A 399 2.47 -0.52 24.45
C GLY A 399 1.48 -1.67 24.58
N ARG A 400 1.80 -2.71 25.35
CA ARG A 400 0.86 -3.79 25.67
C ARG A 400 -0.38 -3.25 26.38
N VAL A 401 -0.20 -2.47 27.46
CA VAL A 401 -1.32 -1.89 28.22
C VAL A 401 -2.14 -0.97 27.31
N TYR A 402 -1.51 -0.12 26.49
CA TYR A 402 -2.22 0.74 25.53
C TYR A 402 -3.02 -0.06 24.49
N ILE A 403 -2.48 -1.17 23.97
CA ILE A 403 -3.19 -2.03 23.01
C ILE A 403 -4.41 -2.70 23.68
N VAL A 404 -4.23 -3.27 24.88
CA VAL A 404 -5.28 -4.02 25.58
C VAL A 404 -6.38 -3.09 26.09
N TYR A 405 -6.02 -1.97 26.70
CA TYR A 405 -6.94 -1.12 27.45
C TYR A 405 -7.30 0.18 26.73
N GLY A 406 -6.51 0.58 25.73
CA GLY A 406 -6.69 1.85 25.02
C GLY A 406 -5.94 3.00 25.70
N GLU A 407 -6.27 4.21 25.26
CA GLU A 407 -5.70 5.45 25.81
C GLU A 407 -6.13 5.66 27.26
N PRO A 408 -5.19 5.94 28.18
CA PRO A 408 -5.54 6.31 29.55
C PRO A 408 -6.26 7.66 29.60
N ASP A 409 -7.15 7.84 30.57
CA ASP A 409 -7.83 9.12 30.79
C ASP A 409 -6.84 10.21 31.27
N GLU A 410 -5.81 9.80 32.00
CA GLU A 410 -4.78 10.68 32.53
C GLU A 410 -3.44 9.94 32.65
N ILE A 411 -2.35 10.64 32.31
CA ILE A 411 -0.99 10.18 32.58
C ILE A 411 -0.32 11.20 33.50
N GLU A 412 0.09 10.73 34.68
CA GLU A 412 0.91 11.47 35.62
C GLU A 412 2.38 11.06 35.43
N TYR A 413 3.24 12.04 35.16
CA TYR A 413 4.67 11.83 34.94
C TYR A 413 5.45 12.20 36.18
N TYR A 414 6.26 11.27 36.66
CA TYR A 414 7.14 11.47 37.80
C TYR A 414 8.60 11.35 37.31
N PRO A 415 9.29 12.48 37.09
CA PRO A 415 10.66 12.46 36.63
C PRO A 415 11.61 11.92 37.71
N SER A 416 12.80 11.50 37.29
CA SER A 416 13.84 11.01 38.21
C SER A 416 14.23 12.09 39.22
N THR A 417 14.35 11.71 40.49
CA THR A 417 14.93 12.56 41.55
C THR A 417 16.06 11.81 42.26
N SER A 418 16.74 12.46 43.22
CA SER A 418 17.81 11.82 44.00
C SER A 418 17.39 10.53 44.70
N ASP A 419 16.11 10.43 45.04
CA ASP A 419 15.57 9.35 45.87
C ASP A 419 14.44 8.57 45.16
N LEU A 420 14.25 8.78 43.85
CA LEU A 420 13.14 8.18 43.11
C LEU A 420 13.49 7.87 41.65
N ASN A 421 13.33 6.61 41.25
CA ASN A 421 13.34 6.21 39.83
C ASN A 421 12.19 6.91 39.06
N PRO A 422 12.39 7.30 37.80
CA PRO A 422 11.32 7.89 37.00
C PRO A 422 10.19 6.86 36.78
N PHE A 423 8.95 7.30 36.96
CA PHE A 423 7.78 6.45 36.73
C PHE A 423 6.60 7.22 36.12
N GLU A 424 5.71 6.49 35.47
CA GLU A 424 4.45 6.99 34.95
C GLU A 424 3.29 6.30 35.65
N LYS A 425 2.25 7.07 35.98
CA LYS A 425 0.99 6.53 36.46
C LYS A 425 -0.11 6.84 35.46
N TRP A 426 -0.69 5.78 34.90
CA TRP A 426 -1.77 5.87 33.92
C TRP A 426 -3.09 5.57 34.62
N ASN A 427 -4.01 6.54 34.65
CA ASN A 427 -5.32 6.39 35.26
C ASN A 427 -6.38 6.10 34.18
N TYR A 428 -7.25 5.13 34.45
CA TYR A 428 -8.44 4.79 33.67
C TYR A 428 -9.66 4.89 34.58
N TYR A 429 -10.39 5.99 34.52
CA TYR A 429 -11.54 6.25 35.39
C TYR A 429 -12.73 5.34 35.08
N SER A 430 -12.77 4.75 33.87
CA SER A 430 -13.80 3.79 33.46
C SER A 430 -13.23 2.63 32.63
N LEU A 431 -12.56 1.68 33.29
CA LEU A 431 -12.00 0.51 32.62
C LEU A 431 -13.02 -0.66 32.55
N GLY A 432 -13.93 -0.58 31.56
CA GLY A 432 -14.96 -1.59 31.35
C GLY A 432 -15.82 -1.83 32.61
N THR A 433 -15.97 -3.08 33.03
CA THR A 433 -16.73 -3.44 34.25
C THR A 433 -15.94 -3.29 35.55
N GLN A 434 -14.65 -2.94 35.47
CA GLN A 434 -13.77 -2.82 36.63
C GLN A 434 -13.89 -1.46 37.32
N GLY A 435 -14.35 -0.43 36.61
CA GLY A 435 -14.39 0.95 37.10
C GLY A 435 -13.01 1.60 37.07
N ASN A 436 -12.73 2.48 38.05
CA ASN A 436 -11.47 3.20 38.12
C ASN A 436 -10.29 2.24 38.36
N ARG A 437 -9.27 2.30 37.53
CA ARG A 437 -8.04 1.51 37.60
C ARG A 437 -6.83 2.35 37.26
N TYR A 438 -5.66 1.94 37.75
CA TYR A 438 -4.39 2.59 37.42
C TYR A 438 -3.28 1.58 37.16
N PHE A 439 -2.27 2.03 36.43
CA PHE A 439 -1.07 1.29 36.08
C PHE A 439 0.14 2.13 36.40
N ILE A 440 1.16 1.53 37.02
CA ILE A 440 2.42 2.17 37.37
C ILE A 440 3.51 1.56 36.49
N PHE A 441 4.18 2.39 35.71
CA PHE A 441 5.32 1.99 34.90
C PHE A 441 6.60 2.62 35.43
N GLU A 442 7.60 1.82 35.76
CA GLU A 442 8.89 2.26 36.30
C GLU A 442 9.99 2.04 35.26
N ASP A 443 10.83 3.05 35.03
CA ASP A 443 12.08 2.86 34.29
C ASP A 443 13.25 2.68 35.28
N GLU A 444 13.51 1.43 35.65
CA GLU A 444 14.61 1.04 36.54
C GLU A 444 15.99 1.34 35.94
N THR A 445 16.06 1.48 34.61
CA THR A 445 17.32 1.53 33.87
C THR A 445 17.77 2.95 33.53
N GLY A 446 16.83 3.91 33.55
CA GLY A 446 17.05 5.29 33.10
C GLY A 446 17.22 5.44 31.59
N TYR A 447 16.98 4.38 30.81
CA TYR A 447 17.12 4.36 29.35
C TYR A 447 15.77 4.38 28.61
N GLY A 448 14.67 4.64 29.31
CA GLY A 448 13.31 4.71 28.77
C GLY A 448 12.58 3.37 28.70
N ASP A 449 13.09 2.32 29.34
CA ASP A 449 12.42 1.01 29.45
C ASP A 449 11.46 0.97 30.64
N TYR A 450 10.31 1.64 30.46
CA TYR A 450 9.24 1.70 31.46
C TYR A 450 8.48 0.38 31.53
N ARG A 451 8.70 -0.38 32.60
CA ARG A 451 8.07 -1.70 32.86
C ARG A 451 6.94 -1.60 33.86
N LEU A 452 5.93 -2.45 33.70
CA LEU A 452 4.76 -2.45 34.58
C LEU A 452 5.14 -2.95 35.98
N ALA A 453 5.20 -2.01 36.92
CA ALA A 453 5.53 -2.26 38.32
C ALA A 453 4.32 -2.74 39.12
N HIS A 454 3.16 -2.13 38.89
CA HIS A 454 1.94 -2.37 39.66
C HIS A 454 0.68 -1.95 38.89
N SER A 455 -0.42 -2.68 39.07
CA SER A 455 -1.77 -2.23 38.70
C SER A 455 -2.82 -2.84 39.62
N ASP A 456 -3.92 -2.14 39.85
CA ASP A 456 -5.11 -2.68 40.51
C ASP A 456 -6.12 -3.31 39.52
N ALA A 457 -5.79 -3.35 38.23
CA ALA A 457 -6.58 -4.01 37.20
C ALA A 457 -6.50 -5.53 37.32
N LYS A 458 -7.63 -6.21 37.13
CA LYS A 458 -7.72 -7.67 37.25
C LYS A 458 -6.85 -8.36 36.22
N GLY A 459 -5.96 -9.22 36.68
CA GLY A 459 -5.08 -10.04 35.82
C GLY A 459 -3.72 -9.40 35.54
N GLU A 460 -3.47 -8.21 36.10
CA GLU A 460 -2.20 -7.50 36.00
C GLU A 460 -1.33 -7.73 37.24
N PRO A 461 -0.01 -7.47 37.16
CA PRO A 461 0.90 -7.54 38.31
C PRO A 461 0.47 -6.62 39.46
N ILE A 462 0.37 -7.18 40.67
CA ILE A 462 0.10 -6.44 41.91
C ILE A 462 1.33 -6.53 42.79
N ASP A 463 2.00 -5.40 42.99
CA ASP A 463 3.05 -5.24 43.99
C ASP A 463 2.61 -4.22 45.05
N PRO A 464 2.15 -4.62 46.25
CA PRO A 464 1.68 -3.68 47.27
C PRO A 464 2.76 -2.74 47.82
N VAL A 465 4.05 -3.04 47.59
CA VAL A 465 5.20 -2.26 48.09
C VAL A 465 5.97 -1.58 46.96
N TRP A 466 5.34 -1.40 45.79
CA TRP A 466 5.96 -0.78 44.62
C TRP A 466 6.56 0.60 44.91
N GLN A 467 5.93 1.38 45.82
CA GLN A 467 6.40 2.71 46.23
C GLN A 467 7.78 2.62 46.90
N ASP A 468 7.89 1.75 47.91
CA ASP A 468 9.15 1.52 48.63
C ASP A 468 10.24 1.00 47.68
N ARG A 469 9.87 0.21 46.67
CA ARG A 469 10.79 -0.34 45.67
C ARG A 469 11.36 0.73 44.73
N ILE A 470 10.50 1.61 44.22
CA ILE A 470 10.90 2.74 43.36
C ILE A 470 11.84 3.70 44.12
N GLU A 471 11.57 3.91 45.41
CA GLU A 471 12.41 4.73 46.29
C GLU A 471 13.78 4.05 46.57
N GLN A 472 13.80 2.73 46.81
CA GLN A 472 15.04 1.99 47.06
C GLN A 472 15.89 1.79 45.80
N GLY A 473 15.27 1.68 44.62
CA GLY A 473 15.96 1.55 43.33
C GLY A 473 16.86 2.75 43.02
N ALA A 474 16.41 3.96 43.38
CA ALA A 474 17.21 5.17 43.24
C ALA A 474 18.49 5.15 44.10
N LEU A 475 18.43 4.55 45.29
CA LEU A 475 19.56 4.49 46.24
C LEU A 475 20.67 3.52 45.80
N ASN A 476 20.37 2.55 44.93
CA ASN A 476 21.32 1.53 44.47
C ASN A 476 22.03 1.88 43.14
N ASN A 477 21.60 2.93 42.46
CA ASN A 477 22.13 3.39 41.17
C ASN A 477 23.24 4.47 41.29
N TYR A 478 23.73 4.74 42.52
CA TYR A 478 24.79 5.72 42.83
C TYR A 478 26.06 5.10 43.40
#